data_AF-A0A2W4X2B0-F1
#
_entry.id   AF-A0A2W4X2B0-F1
#
_cell.length_a   1.000
_cell.length_b   1.000
_cell.length_c   1.000
_cell.angle_alpha   90.00
_cell.angle_beta   90.00
_cell.angle_gamma   90.00
#
_symmetry.space_group_name_H-M   'P 1'
#
loop_
_entity.id
_entity.type
_entity.pdbx_description
1 polymer ?
#
loop_
_entity_poly.entity_id
_entity_poly.type
_entity_poly.pdbx_seq_one_letter_code
_entity_poly.pdbx_strand_id
1 'polypeptide(L)'
;MGLLFTAFFLANANAYAFCAGTLIKEIKALANKPEVIEAVKASNARQLGKERIMELDERWIKLKGRLPEADQIMNSKVSALLTAAMNKQSYFKEAILTGNQGETVAMNMVTTDYWQGDEEKFTAIFDTNLPSRKPDSHISRARWDDSTKAMIAQVSVPVYDGDYMIGTLTVGVDLKRVPHPNH
;
A
#
# COMPACT_ATOMS: atom_id res chain seq x y z
N MET A 1 9.51 27.75 -26.30
CA MET A 1 9.84 27.36 -24.92
C MET A 1 8.95 26.24 -24.36
N GLY A 2 8.39 25.34 -25.18
CA GLY A 2 7.43 24.31 -24.74
C GLY A 2 7.94 22.85 -24.82
N LEU A 3 8.91 22.57 -25.69
CA LEU A 3 9.44 21.21 -25.91
C LEU A 3 10.51 20.77 -24.89
N LEU A 4 11.32 21.71 -24.37
CA LEU A 4 12.35 21.38 -23.37
C LEU A 4 11.74 21.04 -21.99
N PHE A 5 10.64 21.71 -21.62
CA PHE A 5 9.99 21.52 -20.32
C PHE A 5 9.21 20.21 -20.23
N THR A 6 8.60 19.76 -21.32
CA THR A 6 7.88 18.48 -21.41
C THR A 6 8.83 17.28 -21.40
N ALA A 7 9.97 17.37 -22.10
CA ALA A 7 11.00 16.33 -22.09
C ALA A 7 11.62 16.10 -20.69
N PHE A 8 11.87 17.18 -19.94
CA PHE A 8 12.42 17.09 -18.58
C PHE A 8 11.42 16.47 -17.58
N PHE A 9 10.12 16.75 -17.74
CA PHE A 9 9.08 16.17 -16.88
C PHE A 9 8.87 14.66 -17.12
N LEU A 10 8.90 14.23 -18.38
CA LEU A 10 8.76 12.81 -18.75
C LEU A 10 9.96 11.96 -18.29
N ALA A 11 11.18 12.47 -18.41
CA ALA A 11 12.39 11.78 -17.96
C ALA A 11 12.38 11.53 -16.44
N ASN A 12 11.95 12.51 -15.64
CA ASN A 12 11.86 12.38 -14.18
C ASN A 12 10.77 11.38 -13.74
N ALA A 13 9.62 11.36 -14.42
CA ALA A 13 8.56 10.39 -14.10
C ALA A 13 9.01 8.93 -14.34
N ASN A 14 9.73 8.68 -15.43
CA ASN A 14 10.27 7.35 -15.75
C ASN A 14 11.37 6.92 -14.77
N ALA A 15 12.24 7.84 -14.35
CA ALA A 15 13.28 7.55 -13.37
C ALA A 15 12.69 7.20 -11.98
N TYR A 16 11.64 7.92 -11.56
CA TYR A 16 10.94 7.63 -10.31
C TYR A 16 10.19 6.31 -10.32
N ALA A 17 9.48 6.01 -11.41
CA ALA A 17 8.82 4.72 -11.58
C ALA A 17 9.84 3.56 -11.60
N PHE A 18 10.97 3.74 -12.29
CA PHE A 18 12.05 2.77 -12.28
C PHE A 18 12.62 2.54 -10.88
N CYS A 19 12.90 3.62 -10.14
CA CYS A 19 13.43 3.59 -8.79
C CYS A 19 12.50 2.81 -7.83
N ALA A 20 11.21 3.17 -7.79
CA ALA A 20 10.21 2.47 -7.00
C ALA A 20 10.07 0.99 -7.44
N GLY A 21 10.17 0.72 -8.74
CA GLY A 21 10.07 -0.63 -9.31
C GLY A 21 11.15 -1.59 -8.81
N THR A 22 12.34 -1.09 -8.43
CA THR A 22 13.40 -1.92 -7.85
C THR A 22 12.99 -2.58 -6.52
N LEU A 23 12.00 -2.03 -5.83
CA LEU A 23 11.54 -2.49 -4.51
C LEU A 23 10.40 -3.50 -4.59
N ILE A 24 9.80 -3.73 -5.77
CA ILE A 24 8.65 -4.66 -5.94
C ILE A 24 8.98 -6.05 -5.36
N LYS A 25 10.19 -6.56 -5.60
CA LYS A 25 10.60 -7.87 -5.08
C LYS A 25 10.67 -7.91 -3.54
N GLU A 26 11.19 -6.86 -2.92
CA GLU A 26 11.26 -6.74 -1.45
C GLU A 26 9.85 -6.64 -0.85
N ILE A 27 8.97 -5.84 -1.46
CA ILE A 27 7.60 -5.65 -0.99
C ILE A 27 6.77 -6.93 -1.20
N LYS A 28 6.95 -7.66 -2.31
CA LYS A 28 6.34 -9.00 -2.50
C LYS A 28 6.82 -9.99 -1.45
N ALA A 29 8.10 -9.97 -1.09
CA ALA A 29 8.61 -10.83 -0.02
C ALA A 29 7.99 -10.51 1.35
N LEU A 30 7.66 -9.24 1.61
CA LEU A 30 6.89 -8.82 2.78
C LEU A 30 5.43 -9.30 2.72
N ALA A 31 4.76 -9.12 1.58
CA ALA A 31 3.38 -9.56 1.34
C ALA A 31 3.21 -11.09 1.46
N ASN A 32 4.23 -11.86 1.07
CA ASN A 32 4.24 -13.32 1.13
C ASN A 32 4.59 -13.90 2.51
N LYS A 33 4.75 -13.07 3.55
CA LYS A 33 4.99 -13.59 4.90
C LYS A 33 3.74 -14.31 5.42
N PRO A 34 3.88 -15.48 6.07
CA PRO A 34 2.74 -16.22 6.61
C PRO A 34 1.86 -15.36 7.53
N GLU A 35 2.46 -14.51 8.37
CA GLU A 35 1.73 -13.64 9.29
C GLU A 35 0.87 -12.59 8.57
N VAL A 36 1.31 -12.13 7.39
CA VAL A 36 0.55 -11.20 6.54
C VAL A 36 -0.62 -11.93 5.88
N ILE A 37 -0.35 -13.07 5.27
CA ILE A 37 -1.38 -13.89 4.60
C ILE A 37 -2.47 -14.30 5.60
N GLU A 38 -2.10 -14.80 6.78
CA GLU A 38 -3.04 -15.23 7.80
C GLU A 38 -3.85 -14.06 8.38
N ALA A 39 -3.27 -12.88 8.52
CA ALA A 39 -4.02 -11.69 8.94
C ALA A 39 -5.08 -11.28 7.91
N VAL A 40 -4.75 -11.34 6.62
CA VAL A 40 -5.71 -11.05 5.54
C VAL A 40 -6.81 -12.10 5.48
N LYS A 41 -6.47 -13.39 5.60
CA LYS A 41 -7.47 -14.48 5.66
C LYS A 41 -8.41 -14.31 6.84
N ALA A 42 -7.87 -13.99 8.02
CA ALA A 42 -8.68 -13.72 9.22
C ALA A 42 -9.58 -12.50 9.04
N SER A 43 -9.12 -11.44 8.35
CA SER A 43 -9.97 -10.30 8.01
C SER A 43 -11.13 -10.71 7.11
N ASN A 44 -10.82 -11.36 5.99
CA ASN A 44 -11.78 -11.75 4.97
C ASN A 44 -12.81 -12.76 5.51
N ALA A 45 -12.41 -13.63 6.45
CA ALA A 45 -13.29 -14.59 7.11
C ALA A 45 -14.40 -13.92 7.94
N ARG A 46 -14.25 -12.64 8.32
CA ARG A 46 -15.33 -11.89 9.00
C ARG A 46 -16.50 -11.55 8.08
N GLN A 47 -16.28 -11.60 6.75
CA GLN A 47 -17.30 -11.35 5.72
C GLN A 47 -18.14 -10.09 6.01
N LEU A 48 -17.46 -8.97 6.27
CA LEU A 48 -18.15 -7.73 6.57
C LEU A 48 -19.01 -7.28 5.38
N GLY A 49 -20.26 -6.92 5.65
CA GLY A 49 -21.11 -6.26 4.67
C GLY A 49 -20.50 -4.92 4.25
N LYS A 50 -20.70 -4.52 3.00
CA LYS A 50 -20.16 -3.26 2.47
C LYS A 50 -20.65 -2.07 3.30
N GLU A 51 -21.90 -2.10 3.73
CA GLU A 51 -22.51 -1.08 4.60
C GLU A 51 -21.69 -0.91 5.88
N ARG A 52 -21.27 -2.01 6.52
CA ARG A 52 -20.47 -1.96 7.74
C ARG A 52 -19.08 -1.40 7.52
N ILE A 53 -18.46 -1.72 6.38
CA ILE A 53 -17.16 -1.14 5.99
C ILE A 53 -17.31 0.37 5.82
N MET A 54 -18.36 0.83 5.13
CA MET A 54 -18.60 2.25 4.89
C MET A 54 -18.92 2.99 6.20
N GLU A 55 -19.72 2.41 7.10
CA GLU A 55 -19.98 2.99 8.42
C GLU A 55 -18.71 3.20 9.26
N LEU A 56 -17.78 2.23 9.21
CA LEU A 56 -16.50 2.37 9.89
C LEU A 56 -15.63 3.43 9.20
N ASP A 57 -15.62 3.46 7.88
CA ASP A 57 -14.89 4.44 7.08
C ASP A 57 -15.33 5.88 7.34
N GLU A 58 -16.64 6.16 7.31
CA GLU A 58 -17.18 7.48 7.61
C GLU A 58 -16.79 7.96 9.02
N ARG A 59 -16.87 7.07 10.02
CA ARG A 59 -16.42 7.38 11.38
C ARG A 59 -14.91 7.62 11.42
N TRP A 60 -14.14 6.82 10.71
CA TRP A 60 -12.68 6.91 10.65
C TRP A 60 -12.25 8.27 10.11
N ILE A 61 -12.80 8.68 8.96
CA ILE A 61 -12.54 9.98 8.34
C ILE A 61 -12.93 11.11 9.30
N LYS A 62 -14.16 11.06 9.85
CA LYS A 62 -14.68 12.10 10.76
C LYS A 62 -13.80 12.30 11.99
N LEU A 63 -13.28 11.21 12.54
CA LEU A 63 -12.48 11.23 13.78
C LEU A 63 -10.98 11.23 13.52
N LYS A 64 -10.56 11.21 12.24
CA LYS A 64 -9.17 11.11 11.79
C LYS A 64 -8.47 9.88 12.41
N GLY A 65 -9.15 8.74 12.35
CA GLY A 65 -8.68 7.46 12.88
C GLY A 65 -8.54 7.41 14.41
N ARG A 66 -9.07 8.37 15.17
CA ARG A 66 -9.12 8.31 16.65
C ARG A 66 -10.30 7.45 17.10
N LEU A 67 -10.18 6.14 16.83
CA LEU A 67 -11.19 5.12 17.06
C LEU A 67 -10.57 3.87 17.71
N PRO A 68 -11.30 3.14 18.57
CA PRO A 68 -10.83 1.86 19.10
C PRO A 68 -10.44 0.85 18.02
N GLU A 69 -11.15 0.83 16.89
CA GLU A 69 -10.83 -0.04 15.75
C GLU A 69 -9.47 0.29 15.13
N ALA A 70 -9.14 1.59 15.01
CA ALA A 70 -7.84 2.03 14.51
C ALA A 70 -6.72 1.65 15.48
N ASP A 71 -6.94 1.84 16.79
CA ASP A 71 -6.00 1.43 17.83
C ASP A 71 -5.79 -0.10 17.83
N GLN A 72 -6.86 -0.88 17.64
CA GLN A 72 -6.78 -2.34 17.56
C GLN A 72 -5.97 -2.79 16.33
N ILE A 73 -6.22 -2.21 15.16
CA ILE A 73 -5.47 -2.50 13.94
C ILE A 73 -4.00 -2.11 14.14
N MET A 74 -3.73 -0.91 14.67
CA MET A 74 -2.38 -0.40 14.87
C MET A 74 -1.58 -1.25 15.87
N ASN A 75 -2.21 -1.74 16.93
CA ASN A 75 -1.57 -2.58 17.94
C ASN A 75 -1.53 -4.08 17.58
N SER A 76 -1.95 -4.46 16.37
CA SER A 76 -1.91 -5.86 15.93
C SER A 76 -0.48 -6.36 15.68
N LYS A 77 -0.28 -7.68 15.79
CA LYS A 77 1.03 -8.32 15.52
C LYS A 77 1.53 -8.05 14.09
N VAL A 78 0.62 -8.09 13.12
CA VAL A 78 0.96 -7.84 11.71
C VAL A 78 1.31 -6.37 11.49
N SER A 79 0.63 -5.42 12.14
CA SER A 79 1.01 -4.01 12.09
C SER A 79 2.39 -3.77 12.72
N ALA A 80 2.72 -4.43 13.83
CA ALA A 80 4.05 -4.36 14.41
C ALA A 80 5.14 -4.91 13.46
N LEU A 81 4.84 -6.01 12.75
CA LEU A 81 5.72 -6.57 11.71
C LEU A 81 5.92 -5.58 10.56
N LEU A 82 4.85 -4.95 10.07
CA LEU A 82 4.94 -3.92 9.03
C LEU A 82 5.76 -2.73 9.51
N THR A 83 5.52 -2.23 10.72
CA THR A 83 6.31 -1.16 11.34
C THR A 83 7.80 -1.51 11.43
N ALA A 84 8.13 -2.75 11.83
CA ALA A 84 9.52 -3.20 11.84
C ALA A 84 10.15 -3.21 10.44
N ALA A 85 9.39 -3.60 9.41
CA ALA A 85 9.85 -3.55 8.02
C ALA A 85 10.06 -2.10 7.54
N MET A 86 9.14 -1.18 7.87
CA MET A 86 9.27 0.24 7.53
C MET A 86 10.48 0.89 8.24
N ASN A 87 10.77 0.49 9.47
CA ASN A 87 11.93 1.00 10.22
C ASN A 87 13.27 0.42 9.76
N LYS A 88 13.27 -0.74 9.09
CA LYS A 88 14.49 -1.39 8.59
C LYS A 88 15.10 -0.63 7.41
N GLN A 89 14.27 -0.02 6.59
CA GLN A 89 14.70 0.68 5.38
C GLN A 89 14.32 2.15 5.46
N SER A 90 15.30 3.05 5.35
CA SER A 90 15.03 4.49 5.49
C SER A 90 14.11 5.07 4.41
N TYR A 91 13.97 4.37 3.27
CA TYR A 91 13.10 4.74 2.16
C TYR A 91 11.66 4.28 2.31
N PHE A 92 11.35 3.33 3.19
CA PHE A 92 9.96 2.95 3.48
C PHE A 92 9.32 3.91 4.48
N LYS A 93 8.07 4.30 4.25
CA LYS A 93 7.35 5.31 5.04
C LYS A 93 6.02 4.82 5.57
N GLU A 94 5.22 4.27 4.69
CA GLU A 94 3.85 3.84 4.95
C GLU A 94 3.71 2.39 4.48
N ALA A 95 2.97 1.58 5.23
CA ALA A 95 2.48 0.29 4.81
C ALA A 95 0.98 0.22 5.13
N ILE A 96 0.18 -0.13 4.14
CA ILE A 96 -1.26 -0.39 4.26
C ILE A 96 -1.53 -1.77 3.69
N LEU A 97 -2.00 -2.68 4.55
CA LEU A 97 -2.44 -4.02 4.18
C LEU A 97 -3.95 -4.03 4.11
N THR A 98 -4.51 -4.50 3.01
CA THR A 98 -5.96 -4.56 2.78
C THR A 98 -6.44 -6.01 2.66
N GLY A 99 -7.72 -6.21 2.96
CA GLY A 99 -8.45 -7.43 2.61
C GLY A 99 -9.00 -7.39 1.20
N ASN A 100 -9.85 -8.36 0.90
CA ASN A 100 -10.42 -8.57 -0.44
C ASN A 100 -11.52 -7.56 -0.79
N GLN A 101 -12.03 -6.81 0.18
CA GLN A 101 -12.99 -5.73 -0.05
C GLN A 101 -12.30 -4.36 -0.02
N GLY A 102 -10.98 -4.30 0.16
CA GLY A 102 -10.21 -3.07 0.32
C GLY A 102 -10.21 -2.52 1.74
N GLU A 103 -10.78 -3.23 2.71
CA GLU A 103 -10.77 -2.82 4.11
C GLU A 103 -9.37 -2.92 4.72
N THR A 104 -8.97 -1.95 5.55
CA THR A 104 -7.65 -1.97 6.19
C THR A 104 -7.55 -3.10 7.22
N VAL A 105 -6.55 -3.96 7.04
CA VAL A 105 -6.23 -5.12 7.90
C VAL A 105 -5.08 -4.79 8.85
N ALA A 106 -4.08 -4.07 8.35
CA ALA A 106 -2.91 -3.67 9.11
C ALA A 106 -2.32 -2.38 8.52
N MET A 107 -1.67 -1.59 9.36
CA MET A 107 -1.02 -0.35 8.97
C MET A 107 0.14 -0.04 9.91
N ASN A 108 1.19 0.64 9.45
CA ASN A 108 2.27 1.12 10.33
C ASN A 108 1.98 2.51 10.94
N MET A 109 1.06 3.24 10.34
CA MET A 109 0.59 4.54 10.75
C MET A 109 -0.89 4.68 10.42
N VAL A 110 -1.61 5.50 11.17
CA VAL A 110 -3.05 5.68 10.97
C VAL A 110 -3.32 6.30 9.60
N THR A 111 -4.10 5.61 8.79
CA THR A 111 -4.55 6.05 7.46
C THR A 111 -5.62 7.15 7.57
N THR A 112 -5.83 7.90 6.49
CA THR A 112 -6.86 8.95 6.42
C THR A 112 -8.29 8.41 6.48
N ASP A 113 -8.46 7.18 6.02
CA ASP A 113 -9.71 6.47 5.76
C ASP A 113 -9.47 4.97 6.02
N TYR A 114 -10.54 4.24 6.36
CA TYR A 114 -10.47 2.82 6.65
C TYR A 114 -10.53 1.97 5.38
N TRP A 115 -11.36 2.39 4.42
CA TRP A 115 -11.66 1.65 3.21
C TRP A 115 -10.84 2.15 2.03
N GLN A 116 -9.94 1.30 1.55
CA GLN A 116 -9.02 1.58 0.45
C GLN A 116 -9.53 1.02 -0.88
N GLY A 117 -10.78 0.53 -0.94
CA GLY A 117 -11.27 -0.27 -2.06
C GLY A 117 -11.61 0.53 -3.32
N ASP A 118 -11.77 1.85 -3.20
CA ASP A 118 -11.94 2.79 -4.30
C ASP A 118 -10.61 3.39 -4.80
N GLU A 119 -9.54 3.26 -4.02
CA GLU A 119 -8.23 3.82 -4.32
C GLU A 119 -7.56 3.15 -5.54
N GLU A 120 -6.83 3.94 -6.35
CA GLU A 120 -6.12 3.44 -7.55
C GLU A 120 -5.11 2.33 -7.17
N LYS A 121 -4.42 2.51 -6.04
CA LYS A 121 -3.43 1.55 -5.50
C LYS A 121 -4.02 0.15 -5.24
N PHE A 122 -5.32 0.07 -4.99
CA PHE A 122 -6.05 -1.19 -4.85
C PHE A 122 -6.65 -1.63 -6.19
N THR A 123 -7.45 -0.77 -6.81
CA THR A 123 -8.24 -1.09 -8.01
C THR A 123 -7.37 -1.39 -9.24
N ALA A 124 -6.13 -0.91 -9.30
CA ALA A 124 -5.21 -1.20 -10.39
C ALA A 124 -4.70 -2.66 -10.40
N ILE A 125 -4.62 -3.32 -9.23
CA ILE A 125 -4.00 -4.65 -9.10
C ILE A 125 -4.93 -5.74 -8.58
N PHE A 126 -5.92 -5.39 -7.75
CA PHE A 126 -6.73 -6.40 -7.09
C PHE A 126 -7.75 -7.02 -8.05
N ASP A 127 -7.66 -8.34 -8.23
CA ASP A 127 -8.54 -9.12 -9.10
C ASP A 127 -8.91 -10.45 -8.45
N THR A 128 -10.19 -10.79 -8.46
CA THR A 128 -10.70 -12.07 -7.96
C THR A 128 -10.83 -13.14 -9.06
N ASN A 129 -10.55 -12.79 -10.33
CA ASN A 129 -10.54 -13.75 -11.44
C ASN A 129 -9.33 -14.69 -11.37
N LEU A 130 -9.51 -15.93 -11.86
CA LEU A 130 -8.44 -16.92 -12.00
C LEU A 130 -8.33 -17.37 -13.47
N PRO A 131 -7.22 -17.10 -14.19
CA PRO A 131 -6.09 -16.26 -13.77
C PRO A 131 -6.47 -14.77 -13.66
N SER A 132 -5.74 -14.02 -12.83
CA SER A 132 -5.89 -12.56 -12.74
C SER A 132 -5.66 -11.91 -14.11
N ARG A 133 -6.48 -10.92 -14.43
CA ARG A 133 -6.36 -10.07 -15.62
C ARG A 133 -5.67 -8.74 -15.31
N LYS A 134 -5.27 -8.53 -14.07
CA LYS A 134 -4.59 -7.32 -13.61
C LYS A 134 -3.08 -7.54 -13.45
N PRO A 135 -2.28 -6.47 -13.54
CA PRO A 135 -0.85 -6.55 -13.29
C PRO A 135 -0.56 -6.98 -11.86
N ASP A 136 0.55 -7.69 -11.68
CA ASP A 136 1.01 -8.23 -10.38
C ASP A 136 1.74 -7.17 -9.50
N SER A 137 1.59 -5.89 -9.85
CA SER A 137 2.05 -4.72 -9.09
C SER A 137 1.57 -3.42 -9.73
N HIS A 138 1.46 -2.36 -8.94
CA HIS A 138 1.22 -1.00 -9.40
C HIS A 138 2.18 -0.03 -8.73
N ILE A 139 2.62 1.00 -9.46
CA ILE A 139 3.44 2.08 -8.94
C ILE A 139 2.68 3.37 -9.22
N SER A 140 2.34 4.11 -8.17
CA SER A 140 1.66 5.38 -8.32
C SER A 140 2.60 6.44 -8.88
N ARG A 141 2.03 7.51 -9.44
CA ARG A 141 2.82 8.68 -9.80
C ARG A 141 3.46 9.27 -8.55
N ALA A 142 4.76 9.56 -8.62
CA ALA A 142 5.47 10.24 -7.55
C ALA A 142 4.84 11.60 -7.23
N ARG A 143 4.56 11.86 -5.96
CA ARG A 143 4.01 13.12 -5.45
C ARG A 143 4.92 13.71 -4.38
N TRP A 144 4.95 15.04 -4.33
CA TRP A 144 5.58 15.74 -3.22
C TRP A 144 4.71 15.58 -1.98
N ASP A 145 5.32 15.10 -0.90
CA ASP A 145 4.71 15.02 0.42
C ASP A 145 5.30 16.12 1.30
N ASP A 146 4.46 17.09 1.67
CA ASP A 146 4.86 18.23 2.49
C ASP A 146 5.23 17.86 3.93
N SER A 147 4.74 16.74 4.44
CA SER A 147 5.03 16.29 5.81
C SER A 147 6.44 15.69 5.92
N THR A 148 6.87 14.98 4.89
CA THR A 148 8.19 14.33 4.82
C THR A 148 9.22 15.13 4.02
N LYS A 149 8.78 16.18 3.32
CA LYS A 149 9.59 16.99 2.38
C LYS A 149 10.32 16.11 1.37
N ALA A 150 9.60 15.12 0.84
CA ALA A 150 10.13 14.09 -0.04
C ALA A 150 9.21 13.83 -1.24
N MET A 151 9.77 13.27 -2.31
CA MET A 151 9.00 12.70 -3.40
C MET A 151 8.66 11.25 -3.03
N ILE A 152 7.38 11.00 -2.78
CA ILE A 152 6.87 9.69 -2.41
C ILE A 152 6.15 9.07 -3.61
N ALA A 153 6.45 7.81 -3.91
CA ALA A 153 5.61 6.95 -4.74
C ALA A 153 5.05 5.82 -3.88
N GLN A 154 3.88 5.30 -4.22
CA GLN A 154 3.33 4.11 -3.60
C GLN A 154 3.56 2.92 -4.53
N VAL A 155 3.98 1.80 -3.95
CA VAL A 155 4.15 0.53 -4.63
C VAL A 155 3.18 -0.47 -4.03
N SER A 156 2.27 -0.97 -4.83
CA SER A 156 1.23 -1.90 -4.43
C SER A 156 1.49 -3.27 -5.05
N VAL A 157 1.37 -4.32 -4.24
CA VAL A 157 1.51 -5.71 -4.67
C VAL A 157 0.36 -6.54 -4.09
N PRO A 158 -0.08 -7.60 -4.78
CA PRO A 158 -1.11 -8.49 -4.26
C PRO A 158 -0.58 -9.34 -3.08
N VAL A 159 -1.51 -9.73 -2.22
CA VAL A 159 -1.32 -10.79 -1.23
C VAL A 159 -2.07 -12.01 -1.75
N TYR A 160 -1.38 -13.15 -1.87
CA TYR A 160 -1.94 -14.38 -2.40
C TYR A 160 -2.20 -15.43 -1.31
N ASP A 161 -3.26 -16.20 -1.47
CA ASP A 161 -3.48 -17.50 -0.86
C ASP A 161 -3.62 -18.55 -1.98
N GLY A 162 -2.56 -19.32 -2.21
CA GLY A 162 -2.42 -20.11 -3.44
C GLY A 162 -2.43 -19.20 -4.67
N ASP A 163 -3.32 -19.47 -5.63
CA ASP A 163 -3.45 -18.68 -6.86
C ASP A 163 -4.44 -17.51 -6.73
N TYR A 164 -5.10 -17.36 -5.58
CA TYR A 164 -6.13 -16.33 -5.37
C TYR A 164 -5.55 -15.09 -4.69
N MET A 165 -5.80 -13.91 -5.26
CA MET A 165 -5.56 -12.64 -4.56
C MET A 165 -6.58 -12.50 -3.43
N ILE A 166 -6.09 -12.37 -2.20
CA ILE A 166 -6.92 -12.19 -1.00
C ILE A 166 -6.87 -10.77 -0.46
N GLY A 167 -5.98 -9.93 -0.99
CA GLY A 167 -5.82 -8.55 -0.57
C GLY A 167 -4.65 -7.89 -1.27
N THR A 168 -4.22 -6.74 -0.76
CA THR A 168 -3.08 -5.99 -1.30
C THR A 168 -2.21 -5.45 -0.17
N LEU A 169 -0.92 -5.30 -0.44
CA LEU A 169 0.00 -4.53 0.39
C LEU A 169 0.48 -3.33 -0.43
N THR A 170 0.23 -2.12 0.07
CA THR A 170 0.77 -0.89 -0.49
C THR A 170 1.84 -0.32 0.43
N VAL A 171 2.97 0.08 -0.14
CA VAL A 171 4.08 0.71 0.58
C VAL A 171 4.43 2.07 -0.02
N GLY A 172 4.45 3.11 0.81
CA GLY A 172 4.96 4.43 0.46
C GLY A 172 6.49 4.47 0.51
N VAL A 173 7.12 4.97 -0.56
CA VAL A 173 8.57 4.96 -0.78
C VAL A 173 9.09 6.38 -1.00
N ASP A 174 10.04 6.81 -0.15
CA ASP A 174 10.84 8.01 -0.37
C ASP A 174 11.94 7.74 -1.40
N LEU A 175 11.69 8.22 -2.61
CA LEU A 175 12.49 7.95 -3.80
C LEU A 175 13.92 8.49 -3.71
N LYS A 176 14.17 9.51 -2.88
CA LYS A 176 15.51 10.08 -2.68
C LYS A 176 16.41 9.15 -1.87
N ARG A 177 15.82 8.27 -1.05
CA ARG A 177 16.53 7.38 -0.12
C ARG A 177 16.68 5.96 -0.66
N VAL A 178 16.06 5.66 -1.80
CA VAL A 178 16.23 4.36 -2.46
C VAL A 178 17.64 4.30 -3.05
N PRO A 179 18.43 3.25 -2.76
CA PRO A 179 19.75 3.10 -3.36
C PRO A 179 19.66 3.04 -4.89
N HIS A 180 20.40 3.92 -5.57
CA HIS A 180 20.46 3.89 -7.03
C HIS A 180 21.55 2.92 -7.47
N PRO A 181 21.28 2.00 -8.43
CA PRO A 181 22.28 1.03 -8.89
C PRO A 181 23.52 1.64 -9.59
N ASN A 182 23.56 2.96 -9.79
CA ASN A 182 24.65 3.67 -10.49
C ASN A 182 25.33 4.77 -9.65
N HIS A 183 25.07 4.88 -8.34
CA HIS A 183 25.76 5.79 -7.42
C HIS A 183 25.94 5.18 -6.03
#